data_AF-A0A1T4M7Z3-F1
#
_entry.id   AF-A0A1T4M7Z3-F1
#
_cell.length_a   1.000
_cell.length_b   1.000
_cell.length_c   1.000
_cell.angle_alpha   90.00
_cell.angle_beta   90.00
_cell.angle_gamma   90.00
#
_symmetry.space_group_name_H-M   'P 1'
#
loop_
_entity.id
_entity.type
_entity.pdbx_description
1 polymer ?
#
loop_
_entity_poly.entity_id
_entity_poly.type
_entity_poly.pdbx_seq_one_letter_code
_entity_poly.pdbx_strand_id
1 'polypeptide(L)'
;MKKLLTKFKKKFSNYMISRMIKRAGFDKDKMYHIELCRGKKRCNRNVIDVGKTEELVIKNLENNQIATRLHTKLVNEDLILPHHMFKIAISGCVNGCSKPQIKDFAIIGQLKPKVNQQVCIQCGKCVRKCSEGAIKLSDSEIKINFDQCIYCGDCIDICPTNGITKDKEGYQIQAGGHLGRHPRLADMITNLSGSKETNSLLTKAINIFVEKGEGHERLGTTVDKLDINLK
;
A
#
# COMPACT_ATOMS: atom_id res chain seq x y z
N MET A 1 32.68 21.68 -32.41
CA MET A 1 32.89 20.25 -32.08
C MET A 1 32.64 19.88 -30.61
N LYS A 2 33.30 20.50 -29.62
CA LYS A 2 33.14 20.17 -28.17
C LYS A 2 31.68 20.23 -27.68
N LYS A 3 30.92 21.30 -27.98
CA LYS A 3 29.50 21.44 -27.60
C LYS A 3 28.59 20.34 -28.18
N LEU A 4 28.87 19.90 -29.41
CA LEU A 4 28.13 18.83 -30.09
C LEU A 4 28.41 17.47 -29.44
N LEU A 5 29.68 17.19 -29.12
CA LEU A 5 30.11 15.97 -28.42
C LEU A 5 29.52 15.88 -27.00
N THR A 6 29.43 16.99 -26.27
CA THR A 6 28.73 17.04 -24.97
C THR A 6 27.23 16.81 -25.09
N LYS A 7 26.56 17.41 -26.08
CA LYS A 7 25.13 17.14 -26.35
C LYS A 7 24.89 15.68 -26.72
N PHE A 8 25.76 15.11 -27.54
CA PHE A 8 25.68 13.70 -27.95
C PHE A 8 25.92 12.74 -26.78
N LYS A 9 26.94 12.99 -25.94
CA LYS A 9 27.18 12.24 -24.70
C LYS A 9 26.00 12.33 -23.72
N LYS A 10 25.41 13.52 -23.52
CA LYS A 10 24.21 13.70 -22.67
C LYS A 10 23.01 12.93 -23.23
N LYS A 11 22.78 12.98 -24.55
CA LYS A 11 21.68 12.25 -25.22
C LYS A 11 21.85 10.73 -25.14
N PHE A 12 23.07 10.22 -25.34
CA PHE A 12 23.38 8.79 -25.24
C PHE A 12 23.27 8.27 -23.80
N SER A 13 23.75 9.05 -22.82
CA SER A 13 23.58 8.76 -21.39
C SER A 13 22.10 8.71 -21.00
N ASN A 14 21.31 9.70 -21.41
CA ASN A 14 19.87 9.74 -21.12
C ASN A 14 19.12 8.56 -21.76
N TYR A 15 19.52 8.13 -22.97
CA TYR A 15 18.96 6.93 -23.60
C TYR A 15 19.27 5.66 -22.80
N MET A 16 20.53 5.47 -22.38
CA MET A 16 20.94 4.33 -21.56
C MET A 16 20.21 4.31 -20.22
N ILE A 17 20.10 5.45 -19.53
CA ILE A 17 19.38 5.54 -18.25
C ILE A 17 17.88 5.26 -18.45
N SER A 18 17.25 5.81 -19.48
CA SER A 18 15.85 5.51 -19.81
C SER A 18 15.64 4.01 -20.06
N ARG A 19 16.61 3.31 -20.66
CA ARG A 19 16.56 1.87 -20.89
C ARG A 19 16.75 1.08 -19.60
N MET A 20 17.61 1.54 -18.69
CA MET A 20 17.83 0.93 -17.37
C MET A 20 16.59 1.09 -16.48
N ILE A 21 15.96 2.27 -16.47
CA ILE A 21 14.72 2.54 -15.74
C ILE A 21 13.60 1.59 -16.21
N LYS A 22 13.43 1.45 -17.53
CA LYS A 22 12.46 0.52 -18.11
C LYS A 22 12.73 -0.94 -17.73
N ARG A 23 14.01 -1.36 -17.73
CA ARG A 23 14.42 -2.70 -17.27
C ARG A 23 14.17 -2.94 -15.79
N ALA A 24 14.25 -1.90 -14.96
CA ALA A 24 13.94 -1.95 -13.54
C ALA A 24 12.42 -1.95 -13.25
N GLY A 25 11.57 -1.98 -14.29
CA GLY A 25 10.11 -2.04 -14.16
C GLY A 25 9.45 -0.68 -13.89
N PHE A 26 10.16 0.41 -14.14
CA PHE A 26 9.66 1.77 -13.98
C PHE A 26 9.23 2.33 -15.34
N ASP A 27 8.00 2.84 -15.39
CA ASP A 27 7.42 3.47 -16.56
C ASP A 27 7.38 5.00 -16.37
N LYS A 28 8.32 5.68 -17.00
CA LYS A 28 8.47 7.14 -16.90
C LYS A 28 7.27 7.89 -17.49
N ASP A 29 6.49 7.26 -18.35
CA ASP A 29 5.32 7.89 -18.98
C ASP A 29 4.09 7.82 -18.04
N LYS A 30 4.10 6.88 -17.08
CA LYS A 30 3.05 6.75 -16.06
C LYS A 30 3.34 7.55 -14.79
N MET A 31 4.62 7.76 -14.45
CA MET A 31 5.08 8.46 -13.22
C MET A 31 4.63 7.83 -11.90
N TYR A 32 4.11 6.61 -11.91
CA TYR A 32 3.82 5.81 -10.73
C TYR A 32 4.30 4.37 -10.89
N HIS A 33 4.48 3.68 -9.77
CA HIS A 33 4.81 2.27 -9.74
C HIS A 33 3.96 1.55 -8.71
N ILE A 34 3.22 0.52 -9.14
CA ILE A 34 2.38 -0.31 -8.27
C ILE A 34 3.09 -1.65 -8.07
N GLU A 35 3.47 -1.94 -6.83
CA GLU A 35 3.99 -3.25 -6.42
C GLU A 35 2.84 -4.11 -5.88
N LEU A 36 2.64 -5.28 -6.48
CA LEU A 36 1.54 -6.19 -6.17
C LEU A 36 2.06 -7.43 -5.47
N CYS A 37 1.31 -7.93 -4.49
CA CYS A 37 1.62 -9.22 -3.90
C CYS A 37 1.19 -10.39 -4.82
N ARG A 38 1.54 -11.62 -4.43
CA ARG A 38 1.16 -12.85 -5.16
C ARG A 38 -0.36 -13.09 -5.23
N GLY A 39 -1.15 -12.35 -4.46
CA GLY A 39 -2.62 -12.42 -4.46
C GLY A 39 -3.25 -12.18 -5.83
N LYS A 40 -2.65 -11.35 -6.69
CA LYS A 40 -3.12 -11.16 -8.09
C LYS A 40 -3.08 -12.44 -8.92
N LYS A 41 -2.18 -13.38 -8.60
CA LYS A 41 -2.02 -14.64 -9.31
C LYS A 41 -2.72 -15.78 -8.57
N ARG A 42 -2.14 -16.19 -7.45
CA ARG A 42 -2.63 -17.28 -6.60
C ARG A 42 -1.97 -17.17 -5.23
N CYS A 43 -2.79 -16.97 -4.20
CA CYS A 43 -2.38 -16.97 -2.80
C CYS A 43 -3.55 -17.46 -1.94
N ASN A 44 -3.30 -18.37 -1.01
CA ASN A 44 -4.32 -18.91 -0.11
C ASN A 44 -4.62 -18.00 1.09
N ARG A 45 -3.82 -16.95 1.31
CA ARG A 45 -4.03 -15.96 2.37
C ARG A 45 -4.85 -14.74 1.92
N ASN A 46 -5.27 -14.71 0.65
CA ASN A 46 -5.85 -13.53 0.05
C ASN A 46 -7.21 -13.20 0.70
N VAL A 47 -7.32 -12.00 1.27
CA VAL A 47 -8.57 -11.50 1.86
C VAL A 47 -9.37 -10.70 0.84
N ILE A 48 -8.70 -9.87 0.04
CA ILE A 48 -9.32 -9.00 -0.97
C ILE A 48 -8.90 -9.43 -2.37
N ASP A 49 -9.71 -9.06 -3.37
CA ASP A 49 -9.32 -9.19 -4.77
C ASP A 49 -8.27 -8.12 -5.14
N VAL A 50 -7.01 -8.56 -5.27
CA VAL A 50 -5.88 -7.67 -5.59
C VAL A 50 -6.01 -7.08 -7.00
N GLY A 51 -6.59 -7.82 -7.95
CA GLY A 51 -6.78 -7.35 -9.33
C GLY A 51 -7.80 -6.22 -9.39
N LYS A 52 -8.96 -6.41 -8.76
CA LYS A 52 -9.98 -5.35 -8.67
C LYS A 52 -9.48 -4.12 -7.91
N THR A 53 -8.66 -4.33 -6.88
CA THR A 53 -8.06 -3.24 -6.11
C THR A 53 -7.06 -2.45 -6.96
N GLU A 54 -6.25 -3.13 -7.77
CA GLU A 54 -5.33 -2.50 -8.72
C GLU A 54 -6.08 -1.68 -9.78
N GLU A 55 -7.15 -2.21 -10.36
CA GLU A 55 -7.99 -1.49 -11.33
C GLU A 55 -8.57 -0.20 -10.71
N LEU A 56 -9.06 -0.27 -9.47
CA LEU A 56 -9.55 0.89 -8.72
C LEU A 56 -8.45 1.95 -8.54
N VAL A 57 -7.24 1.52 -8.15
CA VAL A 57 -6.09 2.42 -7.95
C VAL A 57 -5.66 3.07 -9.27
N ILE A 58 -5.57 2.30 -10.35
CA ILE A 58 -5.20 2.81 -11.67
C ILE A 58 -6.21 3.87 -12.12
N LYS A 59 -7.50 3.58 -12.00
CA LYS A 59 -8.56 4.55 -12.34
C LYS A 59 -8.44 5.84 -11.54
N ASN A 60 -8.10 5.75 -10.24
CA ASN A 60 -7.88 6.93 -9.41
C ASN A 60 -6.66 7.75 -9.87
N LEU A 61 -5.54 7.10 -10.18
CA LEU A 61 -4.32 7.75 -10.66
C LEU A 61 -4.52 8.46 -12.00
N GLU A 62 -5.25 7.82 -12.91
CA GLU A 62 -5.61 8.37 -14.23
C GLU A 62 -6.55 9.58 -14.09
N ASN A 63 -7.60 9.47 -13.26
CA ASN A 63 -8.51 10.58 -12.97
C ASN A 63 -7.79 11.78 -12.35
N ASN A 64 -6.77 11.52 -11.52
CA ASN A 64 -5.94 12.56 -10.91
C ASN A 64 -4.81 13.08 -11.81
N GLN A 65 -4.69 12.55 -13.03
CA GLN A 65 -3.69 12.95 -14.04
C GLN A 65 -2.26 13.03 -13.49
N ILE A 66 -1.89 12.06 -12.66
CA ILE A 66 -0.63 12.11 -11.90
C ILE A 66 0.60 12.24 -12.80
N ALA A 67 0.59 11.57 -13.96
CA ALA A 67 1.68 11.63 -14.94
C ALA A 67 1.92 13.06 -15.42
N THR A 68 0.88 13.70 -15.96
CA THR A 68 0.94 15.08 -16.44
C THR A 68 1.38 16.03 -15.34
N ARG A 69 0.79 15.92 -14.15
CA ARG A 69 1.10 16.84 -13.05
C ARG A 69 2.55 16.69 -12.56
N LEU A 70 3.07 15.46 -12.46
CA LEU A 70 4.46 15.23 -12.09
C LEU A 70 5.45 15.66 -13.19
N HIS A 71 5.11 15.47 -14.47
CA HIS A 71 5.93 16.01 -15.56
C HIS A 71 6.00 17.53 -15.54
N THR A 72 4.88 18.22 -15.29
CA THR A 72 4.84 19.68 -15.13
C THR A 72 5.69 20.13 -13.95
N LYS A 73 5.57 19.45 -12.80
CA LYS A 73 6.37 19.74 -11.60
C LYS A 73 7.88 19.61 -11.85
N LEU A 74 8.27 18.60 -12.63
CA LEU A 74 9.67 18.24 -12.88
C LEU A 74 10.18 18.80 -14.22
N VAL A 75 9.53 19.83 -14.78
CA VAL A 75 9.91 20.41 -16.08
C VAL A 75 11.35 20.92 -16.11
N ASN A 76 11.88 21.34 -14.96
CA ASN A 76 13.24 21.85 -14.81
C ASN A 76 14.28 20.74 -14.51
N GLU A 77 13.84 19.49 -14.35
CA GLU A 77 14.73 18.37 -14.10
C GLU A 77 15.35 17.87 -15.41
N ASP A 78 16.67 17.69 -15.39
CA ASP A 78 17.42 17.16 -16.53
C ASP A 78 17.04 15.70 -16.86
N LEU A 79 16.58 14.96 -15.86
CA LEU A 79 16.24 13.55 -15.96
C LEU A 79 15.21 13.10 -14.93
N ILE A 80 14.22 12.33 -15.39
CA ILE A 80 13.25 11.67 -14.53
C ILE A 80 13.81 10.33 -14.06
N LEU A 81 13.91 10.18 -12.74
CA LEU A 81 14.47 9.02 -12.06
C LEU A 81 13.40 8.30 -11.21
N PRO A 82 13.61 7.03 -10.83
CA PRO A 82 12.63 6.25 -10.06
C PRO A 82 12.27 6.82 -8.68
N HIS A 83 13.02 7.77 -8.13
CA HIS A 83 12.68 8.44 -6.87
C HIS A 83 11.71 9.61 -7.06
N HIS A 84 11.49 10.07 -8.30
CA HIS A 84 10.46 11.05 -8.65
C HIS A 84 9.07 10.44 -8.82
N MET A 85 8.98 9.11 -8.91
CA MET A 85 7.73 8.40 -9.17
C MET A 85 6.97 8.13 -7.87
N PHE A 86 5.64 8.21 -7.93
CA PHE A 86 4.78 7.84 -6.82
C PHE A 86 4.69 6.32 -6.69
N LYS A 87 5.03 5.77 -5.52
CA LYS A 87 5.11 4.31 -5.32
C LYS A 87 3.96 3.81 -4.47
N ILE A 88 3.31 2.78 -4.95
CA ILE A 88 2.14 2.17 -4.33
C ILE A 88 2.41 0.70 -4.06
N ALA A 89 1.94 0.18 -2.94
CA ALA A 89 1.86 -1.27 -2.69
C ALA A 89 0.40 -1.71 -2.55
N ILE A 90 0.07 -2.86 -3.13
CA ILE A 90 -1.22 -3.53 -2.88
C ILE A 90 -0.92 -4.93 -2.38
N SER A 91 -1.37 -5.24 -1.16
CA SER A 91 -1.26 -6.56 -0.56
C SER A 91 -2.65 -7.09 -0.25
N GLY A 92 -2.97 -8.29 -0.71
CA GLY A 92 -4.26 -8.89 -0.46
C GLY A 92 -4.52 -9.33 0.98
N CYS A 93 -3.51 -9.29 1.85
CA CYS A 93 -3.64 -9.61 3.28
C CYS A 93 -2.53 -8.95 4.10
N VAL A 94 -2.65 -9.04 5.42
CA VAL A 94 -1.78 -8.42 6.43
C VAL A 94 -0.32 -8.89 6.40
N ASN A 95 -0.02 -10.03 5.74
CA ASN A 95 1.37 -10.47 5.53
C ASN A 95 2.20 -9.48 4.69
N GLY A 96 1.56 -8.55 3.97
CA GLY A 96 2.24 -7.40 3.38
C GLY A 96 3.35 -7.73 2.37
N CYS A 97 3.22 -8.78 1.56
CA CYS A 97 4.35 -9.22 0.70
C CYS A 97 4.81 -8.21 -0.36
N SER A 98 4.00 -7.19 -0.68
CA SER A 98 4.36 -6.05 -1.55
C SER A 98 5.10 -4.91 -0.83
N LYS A 99 5.52 -5.14 0.42
CA LYS A 99 6.31 -4.22 1.25
C LYS A 99 5.59 -2.87 1.47
N PRO A 100 4.36 -2.88 2.01
CA PRO A 100 3.54 -1.68 2.15
C PRO A 100 4.20 -0.58 2.99
N GLN A 101 4.98 -0.96 3.99
CA GLN A 101 5.58 -0.03 4.95
C GLN A 101 6.61 0.92 4.35
N ILE A 102 7.06 0.68 3.11
CA ILE A 102 8.13 1.46 2.44
C ILE A 102 7.66 2.12 1.15
N LYS A 103 6.35 2.26 0.96
CA LYS A 103 5.73 2.91 -0.21
C LYS A 103 5.04 4.21 0.18
N ASP A 104 4.92 5.13 -0.78
CA ASP A 104 4.23 6.40 -0.55
C ASP A 104 2.77 6.15 -0.16
N PHE A 105 2.14 5.14 -0.77
CA PHE A 105 0.78 4.71 -0.39
C PHE A 105 0.68 3.19 -0.43
N ALA A 106 -0.07 2.59 0.48
CA ALA A 106 -0.27 1.17 0.49
C ALA A 106 -1.68 0.77 0.90
N ILE A 107 -2.19 -0.27 0.25
CA ILE A 107 -3.50 -0.87 0.49
C ILE A 107 -3.28 -2.33 0.89
N ILE A 108 -3.79 -2.70 2.06
CA ILE A 108 -3.62 -4.02 2.65
C ILE A 108 -4.99 -4.60 2.98
N GLY A 109 -5.30 -5.79 2.46
CA GLY A 109 -6.55 -6.49 2.76
C GLY A 109 -6.65 -6.89 4.24
N GLN A 110 -7.80 -6.60 4.84
CA GLN A 110 -8.14 -6.95 6.22
C GLN A 110 -9.50 -7.61 6.30
N LEU A 111 -9.63 -8.54 7.25
CA LEU A 111 -10.86 -9.30 7.50
C LEU A 111 -11.23 -9.22 8.98
N LYS A 112 -12.40 -8.67 9.28
CA LYS A 112 -12.97 -8.68 10.62
C LYS A 112 -13.66 -10.02 10.89
N PRO A 113 -13.17 -10.84 11.85
CA PRO A 113 -13.86 -12.04 12.29
C PRO A 113 -15.07 -11.72 13.19
N LYS A 114 -16.08 -12.58 13.16
CA LYS A 114 -17.20 -12.60 14.11
C LYS A 114 -17.38 -14.00 14.66
N VAL A 115 -17.63 -14.09 15.96
CA VAL A 115 -17.86 -15.36 16.67
C VAL A 115 -19.36 -15.60 16.78
N ASN A 116 -19.79 -16.82 16.45
CA ASN A 116 -21.10 -17.35 16.78
C ASN A 116 -20.97 -18.26 18.02
N GLN A 117 -21.38 -17.74 19.18
CA GLN A 117 -21.27 -18.50 20.44
C GLN A 117 -22.17 -19.74 20.47
N GLN A 118 -23.27 -19.78 19.70
CA GLN A 118 -24.19 -20.92 19.68
C GLN A 118 -23.58 -22.18 19.06
N VAL A 119 -22.61 -22.01 18.15
CA VAL A 119 -21.91 -23.11 17.46
C VAL A 119 -20.48 -23.29 18.01
N CYS A 120 -20.06 -22.40 18.90
CA CYS A 120 -18.74 -22.45 19.50
C CYS A 120 -18.66 -23.56 20.55
N ILE A 121 -17.84 -24.57 20.30
CA ILE A 121 -17.55 -25.65 21.25
C ILE A 121 -16.40 -25.32 22.22
N GLN A 122 -15.97 -24.06 22.28
CA GLN A 122 -14.95 -23.55 23.21
C GLN A 122 -13.59 -24.30 23.19
N CYS A 123 -13.24 -24.97 22.08
CA CYS A 123 -12.03 -25.81 21.99
C CYS A 123 -10.68 -25.05 22.09
N GLY A 124 -10.71 -23.72 22.11
CA GLY A 124 -9.54 -22.85 22.26
C GLY A 124 -8.56 -22.84 21.09
N LYS A 125 -8.88 -23.47 19.93
CA LYS A 125 -7.98 -23.49 18.76
C LYS A 125 -7.70 -22.08 18.23
N CYS A 126 -8.71 -21.22 18.16
CA CYS A 126 -8.55 -19.83 17.73
C CYS A 126 -7.65 -19.02 18.68
N VAL A 127 -7.76 -19.25 19.99
CA VAL A 127 -6.90 -18.64 21.02
C VAL A 127 -5.44 -19.02 20.78
N ARG A 128 -5.14 -20.33 20.64
CA ARG A 128 -3.78 -20.81 20.38
C ARG A 128 -3.22 -20.37 19.03
N LYS A 129 -4.08 -20.16 18.03
CA LYS A 129 -3.67 -19.76 16.68
C LYS A 129 -3.38 -18.25 16.56
N CYS A 130 -3.93 -17.43 17.44
CA CYS A 130 -3.79 -15.98 17.38
C CYS A 130 -2.41 -15.54 17.88
N SER A 131 -1.50 -15.20 16.96
CA SER A 131 -0.17 -14.69 17.29
C SER A 131 -0.17 -13.37 18.08
N GLU A 132 -1.23 -12.57 17.93
CA GLU A 132 -1.37 -11.27 18.59
C GLU A 132 -1.93 -11.36 20.01
N GLY A 133 -2.33 -12.56 20.46
CA GLY A 133 -3.01 -12.74 21.74
C GLY A 133 -4.37 -12.03 21.83
N ALA A 134 -4.97 -11.65 20.70
CA ALA A 134 -6.20 -10.88 20.63
C ALA A 134 -7.47 -11.68 20.99
N ILE A 135 -7.38 -13.02 21.07
CA ILE A 135 -8.53 -13.88 21.32
C ILE A 135 -8.39 -14.53 22.69
N LYS A 136 -9.42 -14.42 23.54
CA LYS A 136 -9.47 -15.03 24.87
C LYS A 136 -10.71 -15.91 25.02
N LEU A 137 -10.58 -16.96 25.82
CA LEU A 137 -11.70 -17.76 26.32
C LEU A 137 -11.95 -17.33 27.78
N SER A 138 -13.09 -16.71 28.07
CA SER A 138 -13.50 -16.26 29.40
C SER A 138 -14.95 -16.65 29.62
N ASP A 139 -15.28 -17.20 30.79
CA ASP A 139 -16.67 -17.52 31.18
C ASP A 139 -17.42 -18.33 30.13
N SER A 140 -16.72 -19.29 29.51
CA SER A 140 -17.27 -20.13 28.44
C SER A 140 -17.61 -19.37 27.14
N GLU A 141 -17.03 -18.20 26.90
CA GLU A 141 -17.19 -17.44 25.66
C GLU A 141 -15.85 -17.09 25.01
N ILE A 142 -15.82 -17.14 23.68
CA ILE A 142 -14.68 -16.64 22.90
C ILE A 142 -14.87 -15.14 22.65
N LYS A 143 -13.95 -14.31 23.15
CA LYS A 143 -13.95 -12.85 22.95
C LYS A 143 -12.73 -12.43 22.14
N ILE A 144 -12.93 -11.51 21.20
CA ILE A 144 -11.87 -10.95 20.35
C ILE A 144 -11.67 -9.48 20.75
N ASN A 145 -10.47 -9.14 21.19
CA ASN A 145 -10.03 -7.76 21.39
C ASN A 145 -9.60 -7.16 20.05
N PHE A 146 -10.41 -6.27 19.49
CA PHE A 146 -10.13 -5.65 18.20
C PHE A 146 -9.03 -4.59 18.23
N ASP A 147 -8.61 -4.13 19.42
CA ASP A 147 -7.47 -3.22 19.56
C ASP A 147 -6.13 -3.96 19.40
N GLN A 148 -6.13 -5.28 19.60
CA GLN A 148 -4.96 -6.16 19.38
C GLN A 148 -5.08 -6.96 18.08
N CYS A 149 -6.29 -7.11 17.54
CA CYS A 149 -6.51 -7.88 16.33
C CYS A 149 -5.95 -7.15 15.11
N ILE A 150 -5.03 -7.79 14.39
CA ILE A 150 -4.52 -7.26 13.11
C ILE A 150 -5.40 -7.59 11.90
N TYR A 151 -6.54 -8.27 12.10
CA TYR A 151 -7.49 -8.64 11.04
C TYR A 151 -6.94 -9.63 10.01
N CYS A 152 -6.13 -10.60 10.45
CA CYS A 152 -5.48 -11.60 9.59
C CYS A 152 -6.42 -12.71 9.08
N GLY A 153 -7.48 -13.03 9.84
CA GLY A 153 -8.43 -14.10 9.50
C GLY A 153 -8.02 -15.51 9.92
N ASP A 154 -6.81 -15.75 10.42
CA ASP A 154 -6.32 -17.10 10.77
C ASP A 154 -7.22 -17.87 11.77
N CYS A 155 -7.96 -17.15 12.61
CA CYS A 155 -8.92 -17.74 13.55
C CYS A 155 -10.15 -18.36 12.88
N ILE A 156 -10.53 -17.87 11.69
CA ILE A 156 -11.62 -18.41 10.87
C ILE A 156 -11.19 -19.75 10.30
N ASP A 157 -10.01 -19.79 9.66
CA ASP A 157 -9.48 -20.98 8.99
C ASP A 157 -9.27 -22.18 9.94
N ILE A 158 -8.91 -21.91 11.19
CA ILE A 158 -8.64 -22.97 12.18
C ILE A 158 -9.89 -23.46 12.92
N CYS A 159 -11.03 -22.78 12.77
CA CYS A 159 -12.23 -23.09 13.53
C CYS A 159 -12.91 -24.36 12.99
N PRO A 160 -12.94 -25.48 13.75
CA PRO A 160 -13.44 -26.75 13.23
C PRO A 160 -14.97 -26.79 13.08
N THR A 161 -15.69 -25.88 13.73
CA THR A 161 -17.15 -25.82 13.70
C THR A 161 -17.69 -24.67 12.85
N ASN A 162 -16.82 -23.92 12.17
CA ASN A 162 -17.17 -22.65 11.52
C ASN A 162 -17.86 -21.66 12.46
N GLY A 163 -17.61 -21.76 13.77
CA GLY A 163 -18.11 -20.83 14.78
C GLY A 163 -17.45 -19.45 14.73
N ILE A 164 -16.40 -19.25 13.92
CA ILE A 164 -15.84 -17.94 13.59
C ILE A 164 -15.97 -17.73 12.09
N THR A 165 -16.63 -16.65 11.68
CA THR A 165 -16.91 -16.33 10.28
C THR A 165 -16.45 -14.94 9.90
N LYS A 166 -16.52 -14.63 8.61
CA LYS A 166 -16.25 -13.31 8.03
C LYS A 166 -17.39 -12.35 8.34
N ASP A 167 -17.10 -11.23 9.01
CA ASP A 167 -18.06 -10.16 9.28
C ASP A 167 -17.96 -9.04 8.23
N LYS A 168 -16.75 -8.51 8.07
CA LYS A 168 -16.45 -7.39 7.18
C LYS A 168 -15.07 -7.54 6.56
N GLU A 169 -14.99 -7.37 5.24
CA GLU A 169 -13.73 -7.18 4.53
C GLU A 169 -13.49 -5.68 4.30
N GLY A 170 -12.24 -5.27 4.30
CA GLY A 170 -11.86 -3.88 4.06
C GLY A 170 -10.37 -3.71 3.86
N TYR A 171 -9.92 -2.46 3.88
CA TYR A 171 -8.53 -2.11 3.64
C TYR A 171 -7.91 -1.46 4.88
N GLN A 172 -6.68 -1.84 5.20
CA GLN A 172 -5.78 -0.96 5.93
C GLN A 172 -5.02 -0.10 4.95
N ILE A 173 -4.95 1.19 5.26
CA ILE A 173 -4.19 2.15 4.48
C ILE A 173 -2.95 2.55 5.26
N GLN A 174 -1.81 2.50 4.59
CA GLN A 174 -0.56 3.07 5.08
C GLN A 174 -0.05 4.11 4.09
N ALA A 175 0.61 5.16 4.55
CA ALA A 175 1.14 6.19 3.67
C ALA A 175 2.43 6.85 4.21
N GLY A 176 3.23 7.39 3.29
CA GLY A 176 4.46 8.13 3.61
C GLY A 176 5.72 7.28 3.70
N GLY A 177 5.68 5.98 3.40
CA GLY A 177 6.85 5.11 3.48
C GLY A 177 7.84 5.32 2.32
N HIS A 178 9.13 5.24 2.64
CA HIS A 178 10.19 5.17 1.63
C HIS A 178 11.51 4.63 2.16
N LEU A 179 12.27 4.01 1.24
CA LEU A 179 13.69 3.77 1.41
C LEU A 179 14.52 4.85 0.71
N GLY A 180 15.80 4.92 1.05
CA GLY A 180 16.74 5.89 0.52
C GLY A 180 17.84 6.18 1.54
N ARG A 181 18.56 7.29 1.37
CA ARG A 181 19.56 7.75 2.34
C ARG A 181 18.94 8.06 3.70
N HIS A 182 17.70 8.53 3.70
CA HIS A 182 16.89 8.79 4.89
C HIS A 182 15.62 7.94 4.79
N PRO A 183 15.61 6.71 5.33
CA PRO A 183 14.43 5.85 5.29
C PRO A 183 13.36 6.34 6.25
N ARG A 184 12.09 6.13 5.89
CA ARG A 184 10.92 6.42 6.71
C ARG A 184 9.90 5.31 6.51
N LEU A 185 9.34 4.79 7.61
CA LEU A 185 8.23 3.85 7.52
C LEU A 185 6.91 4.59 7.29
N ALA A 186 5.98 3.93 6.62
CA ALA A 186 4.64 4.45 6.39
C ALA A 186 3.84 4.49 7.70
N ASP A 187 3.05 5.55 7.88
CA ASP A 187 2.11 5.64 8.98
C ASP A 187 0.87 4.79 8.70
N MET A 188 0.32 4.18 9.74
CA MET A 188 -1.01 3.58 9.66
C MET A 188 -2.06 4.70 9.65
N ILE A 189 -2.85 4.76 8.58
CA ILE A 189 -3.86 5.81 8.37
C ILE A 189 -5.23 5.37 8.88
N THR A 190 -5.70 4.21 8.41
CA THR A 190 -7.01 3.66 8.78
C THR A 190 -6.99 2.13 8.69
N ASN A 191 -7.95 1.47 9.36
CA ASN A 191 -8.20 0.03 9.31
C ASN A 191 -9.63 -0.22 8.82
N LEU A 192 -9.85 -1.35 8.13
CA LEU A 192 -11.16 -1.78 7.62
C LEU A 192 -11.93 -0.70 6.83
N SER A 193 -11.21 0.15 6.10
CA SER A 193 -11.80 1.17 5.24
C SER A 193 -12.51 0.56 4.04
N GLY A 194 -13.51 1.26 3.52
CA GLY A 194 -14.22 0.89 2.29
C GLY A 194 -13.52 1.45 1.05
N SER A 195 -13.92 0.98 -0.13
CA SER A 195 -13.35 1.41 -1.42
C SER A 195 -13.46 2.92 -1.69
N LYS A 196 -14.56 3.56 -1.26
CA LYS A 196 -14.77 5.02 -1.41
C LYS A 196 -13.77 5.83 -0.56
N GLU A 197 -13.61 5.44 0.69
CA GLU A 197 -12.67 6.07 1.62
C GLU A 197 -11.22 5.88 1.14
N THR A 198 -10.85 4.66 0.74
CA THR A 198 -9.54 4.36 0.16
C THR A 198 -9.23 5.23 -1.05
N ASN A 199 -10.21 5.44 -1.94
CA ASN A 199 -10.05 6.34 -3.09
C ASN A 199 -9.83 7.80 -2.67
N SER A 200 -10.58 8.28 -1.68
CA SER A 200 -10.42 9.64 -1.15
C SER A 200 -9.02 9.85 -0.55
N LEU A 201 -8.55 8.89 0.25
CA LEU A 201 -7.22 8.93 0.85
C LEU A 201 -6.10 8.88 -0.20
N LEU A 202 -6.26 8.07 -1.25
CA LEU A 202 -5.30 8.03 -2.36
C LEU A 202 -5.25 9.38 -3.08
N THR A 203 -6.39 10.00 -3.39
CA THR A 203 -6.45 11.34 -3.97
C THR A 203 -5.76 12.38 -3.08
N LYS A 204 -6.02 12.35 -1.76
CA LYS A 204 -5.37 13.23 -0.77
C LYS A 204 -3.85 13.05 -0.80
N ALA A 205 -3.35 11.82 -0.80
CA ALA A 205 -1.93 11.50 -0.86
C ALA A 205 -1.29 11.99 -2.17
N ILE A 206 -1.95 11.78 -3.31
CA ILE A 206 -1.48 12.28 -4.62
C ILE A 206 -1.35 13.79 -4.61
N ASN A 207 -2.37 14.51 -4.11
CA ASN A 207 -2.34 15.97 -4.08
C ASN A 207 -1.20 16.50 -3.20
N ILE A 208 -0.96 15.90 -2.03
CA ILE A 208 0.18 16.28 -1.18
C ILE A 208 1.49 16.00 -1.91
N PHE A 209 1.67 14.80 -2.48
CA PHE A 209 2.90 14.41 -3.15
C PHE A 209 3.23 15.32 -4.34
N VAL A 210 2.22 15.65 -5.14
CA VAL A 210 2.38 16.44 -6.37
C VAL A 210 2.51 17.92 -6.05
N GLU A 211 1.58 18.50 -5.29
CA GLU A 211 1.43 19.96 -5.17
C GLU A 211 2.27 20.55 -4.05
N LYS A 212 2.54 19.79 -2.98
CA LYS A 212 3.24 20.29 -1.79
C LYS A 212 4.69 19.83 -1.69
N GLY A 213 5.02 18.67 -2.25
CA GLY A 213 6.41 18.19 -2.24
C GLY A 213 7.28 19.03 -3.16
N GLU A 214 8.54 19.23 -2.82
CA GLU A 214 9.50 19.96 -3.65
C GLU A 214 10.45 19.00 -4.36
N GLY A 215 10.63 19.17 -5.68
CA GLY A 215 11.58 18.39 -6.48
C GLY A 215 11.47 16.87 -6.27
N HIS A 216 12.45 16.33 -5.53
CA HIS A 216 12.65 14.90 -5.27
C HIS A 216 12.11 14.42 -3.91
N GLU A 217 11.40 15.27 -3.17
CA GLU A 217 10.81 14.90 -1.87
C GLU A 217 9.81 13.75 -1.98
N ARG A 218 9.87 12.84 -1.00
CA ARG A 218 8.92 11.74 -0.88
C ARG A 218 7.72 12.16 -0.05
N LEU A 219 6.58 11.47 -0.23
CA LEU A 219 5.33 11.85 0.44
C LEU A 219 5.52 12.01 1.96
N GLY A 220 6.17 11.05 2.60
CA GLY A 220 6.39 11.08 4.04
C GLY A 220 7.24 12.25 4.49
N THR A 221 8.32 12.56 3.77
CA THR A 221 9.15 13.75 4.06
C THR A 221 8.33 15.04 3.96
N THR A 222 7.52 15.18 2.91
CA THR A 222 6.65 16.35 2.74
C THR A 222 5.60 16.45 3.84
N VAL A 223 5.02 15.32 4.24
CA VAL A 223 4.04 15.24 5.34
C VAL A 223 4.66 15.67 6.67
N ASP A 224 5.84 15.15 7.01
CA ASP A 224 6.54 15.50 8.25
C ASP A 224 6.96 16.97 8.26
N LYS A 225 7.53 17.45 7.14
CA LYS A 225 7.99 18.84 6.98
C LYS A 225 6.87 19.85 7.18
N LEU A 226 5.66 19.52 6.70
CA LEU A 226 4.51 20.43 6.69
C LEU A 226 3.47 20.12 7.76
N ASP A 227 3.75 19.17 8.67
CA ASP A 227 2.84 18.70 9.73
C ASP A 227 1.42 18.37 9.21
N ILE A 228 1.34 17.65 8.08
CA ILE A 228 0.06 17.33 7.44
C ILE A 228 -0.53 16.06 8.03
N ASN A 229 -1.76 16.15 8.55
CA ASN A 229 -2.48 14.95 8.95
C ASN A 229 -3.03 14.17 7.74
N LEU A 230 -2.51 12.95 7.51
CA LEU A 230 -3.02 12.03 6.50
C LEU A 230 -4.22 11.19 6.96
N LYS A 231 -4.44 11.07 8.28
CA LYS A 231 -5.63 10.42 8.87
C LYS A 231 -6.90 11.21 8.57
#